data_AF-A0A5E4BMZ8-F1
#
_entry.id   AF-A0A5E4BMZ8-F1
#
_cell.length_a   1.000
_cell.length_b   1.000
_cell.length_c   1.000
_cell.angle_alpha   90.00
_cell.angle_beta   90.00
_cell.angle_gamma   90.00
#
_symmetry.space_group_name_H-M   'P 1'
#
loop_
_entity.id
_entity.type
_entity.pdbx_description
1 polymer ?
#
loop_
_entity_poly.entity_id
_entity_poly.type
_entity_poly.pdbx_seq_one_letter_code
_entity_poly.pdbx_strand_id
1 'polypeptide(L)'
;MVSLNNNGYEDIVIAINPSVPENETLIQSIKADVIVADPYLKYGDDPYTLQYGQCGEKGQYIHFTPNFLLTDNMSIYGPRGKVFVHEWAHLRWGVFDEYNVDQPFYISRKNTIEATRCSTHITGMNVVFNECKGGSCITRQCRRDSKTGLYEAKCTFIPNKSQTARDSIMFMQNLNS
;
A
#
# COMPACT_ATOMS: atom_id res chain seq x y z
N MET A 1 6.52 -2.30 27.01
CA MET A 1 7.30 -2.48 25.77
C MET A 1 6.35 -3.17 24.81
N VAL A 2 6.02 -2.57 23.67
CA VAL A 2 5.03 -3.15 22.72
C VAL A 2 5.46 -4.57 22.35
N SER A 3 4.56 -5.53 22.47
CA SER A 3 4.83 -6.95 22.22
C SER A 3 3.92 -7.49 21.12
N LEU A 4 4.40 -8.48 20.36
CA LEU A 4 3.66 -9.11 19.26
C LEU A 4 3.24 -10.52 19.71
N ASN A 5 1.94 -10.77 19.80
CA ASN A 5 1.36 -12.06 20.20
C ASN A 5 0.25 -12.47 19.24
N ASN A 6 0.30 -13.70 18.71
CA ASN A 6 -0.71 -14.24 17.78
C ASN A 6 -1.07 -13.30 16.60
N ASN A 7 -0.06 -12.64 16.02
CA ASN A 7 -0.21 -11.62 14.96
C ASN A 7 -0.98 -10.34 15.37
N GLY A 8 -1.20 -10.11 16.66
CA GLY A 8 -1.69 -8.85 17.23
C GLY A 8 -0.60 -8.13 18.03
N TYR A 9 -0.66 -6.81 18.08
CA TYR A 9 0.19 -6.01 18.97
C TYR A 9 -0.51 -5.83 20.32
N GLU A 10 0.18 -6.20 21.39
CA GLU A 10 -0.20 -5.96 22.78
C GLU A 10 0.66 -4.81 23.35
N ASP A 11 0.11 -4.07 24.32
CA ASP A 11 0.74 -2.89 24.96
C ASP A 11 0.94 -1.64 24.08
N ILE A 12 0.10 -1.44 23.05
CA ILE A 12 -0.01 -0.14 22.36
C ILE A 12 -0.80 0.83 23.25
N VAL A 13 -0.15 1.89 23.73
CA VAL A 13 -0.81 2.98 24.47
C VAL A 13 -1.32 4.00 23.46
N ILE A 14 -2.64 4.02 23.26
CA ILE A 14 -3.35 5.07 22.53
C ILE A 14 -4.04 5.94 23.58
N ALA A 15 -3.49 7.12 23.83
CA ALA A 15 -4.03 8.04 24.83
C ALA A 15 -4.93 9.08 24.16
N ILE A 16 -6.20 9.13 24.57
CA ILE A 16 -7.10 10.26 24.30
C ILE A 16 -7.66 10.68 25.65
N ASN A 17 -7.30 11.88 26.11
CA ASN A 17 -7.77 12.42 27.39
C ASN A 17 -9.20 12.99 27.23
N PRO A 18 -10.21 12.43 27.93
CA PRO A 18 -11.61 12.78 27.71
C PRO A 18 -12.01 14.16 28.25
N SER A 19 -11.12 14.86 28.96
CA SER A 19 -11.35 16.22 29.47
C SER A 19 -10.70 17.32 28.61
N VAL A 20 -10.03 16.95 27.52
CA VAL A 20 -9.36 17.90 26.63
C VAL A 20 -10.38 18.39 25.59
N PRO A 21 -10.80 19.67 25.63
CA PRO A 21 -11.61 20.24 24.57
C PRO A 21 -10.78 20.34 23.29
N GLU A 22 -11.42 20.18 22.13
CA GLU A 22 -10.78 20.35 20.82
C GLU A 22 -10.06 21.70 20.76
N ASN A 23 -8.77 21.66 20.42
CA ASN A 23 -7.95 22.85 20.32
C ASN A 23 -6.91 22.66 19.19
N GLU A 24 -7.10 23.38 18.10
CA GLU A 24 -6.27 23.34 16.89
C GLU A 24 -4.79 23.66 17.16
N THR A 25 -4.50 24.47 18.19
CA THR A 25 -3.11 24.76 18.58
C THR A 25 -2.44 23.61 19.35
N LEU A 26 -3.23 22.75 20.00
CA LEU A 26 -2.72 21.55 20.69
C LEU A 26 -2.33 20.46 19.68
N ILE A 27 -3.07 20.36 18.57
CA ILE A 27 -2.80 19.45 17.44
C ILE A 27 -1.43 19.73 16.83
N GLN A 28 -0.99 20.99 16.78
CA GLN A 28 0.35 21.36 16.31
C GLN A 28 1.49 20.92 17.26
N SER A 29 1.18 20.66 18.53
CA SER A 29 2.17 20.32 19.57
C SER A 29 2.26 18.82 19.91
N ILE A 30 1.24 18.04 19.57
CA ILE A 30 1.20 16.59 19.79
C ILE A 30 1.69 15.89 18.52
N LYS A 31 2.93 15.40 18.54
CA LYS A 31 3.40 14.46 17.51
C LYS A 31 2.85 13.08 17.82
N ALA A 32 1.77 12.69 17.15
CA ALA A 32 1.30 11.32 17.16
C ALA A 32 1.99 10.51 16.05
N ASP A 33 2.47 9.31 16.39
CA ASP A 33 3.01 8.36 15.40
C ASP A 33 1.90 7.78 14.52
N VAL A 34 0.64 7.77 15.00
CA VAL A 34 -0.55 7.33 14.28
C VAL A 34 -1.66 8.36 14.45
N ILE A 35 -2.18 8.87 13.35
CA ILE A 35 -3.23 9.89 13.29
C ILE A 35 -4.47 9.27 12.65
N VAL A 36 -5.64 9.51 13.25
CA VAL A 36 -6.94 9.22 12.63
C VAL A 36 -7.63 10.55 12.37
N ALA A 37 -7.76 10.93 11.11
CA ALA A 37 -8.30 12.23 10.72
C ALA A 37 -8.97 12.17 9.34
N ASP A 38 -9.55 13.28 8.92
CA ASP A 38 -10.21 13.40 7.62
C ASP A 38 -9.26 13.11 6.45
N PRO A 39 -9.79 12.66 5.29
CA PRO A 39 -9.04 12.41 4.07
C PRO A 39 -8.14 13.58 3.66
N TYR A 40 -6.87 13.30 3.38
CA TYR A 40 -5.98 14.29 2.76
C TYR A 40 -6.17 14.30 1.25
N LEU A 41 -6.20 15.48 0.62
CA LEU A 41 -6.53 15.65 -0.81
C LEU A 41 -5.76 14.71 -1.77
N LYS A 42 -4.49 14.42 -1.47
CA LYS A 42 -3.65 13.54 -2.29
C LYS A 42 -3.95 12.05 -2.10
N TYR A 43 -4.33 11.62 -0.90
CA TYR A 43 -4.42 10.21 -0.52
C TYR A 43 -5.88 9.73 -0.36
N GLY A 44 -6.85 10.65 -0.24
CA GLY A 44 -8.22 10.28 0.01
C GLY A 44 -8.35 9.46 1.30
N ASP A 45 -9.03 8.32 1.18
CA ASP A 45 -9.22 7.35 2.26
C ASP A 45 -8.10 6.29 2.35
N ASP A 46 -7.10 6.35 1.47
CA ASP A 46 -6.00 5.38 1.50
C ASP A 46 -5.16 5.57 2.77
N PRO A 47 -4.87 4.48 3.51
CA PRO A 47 -3.91 4.51 4.60
C PRO A 47 -2.53 4.85 4.04
N TYR A 48 -1.76 5.69 4.74
CA TYR A 48 -0.41 6.04 4.32
C TYR A 48 0.50 6.42 5.49
N THR A 49 1.81 6.32 5.24
CA THR A 49 2.85 6.84 6.11
C THR A 49 3.52 8.03 5.45
N LEU A 50 3.57 9.17 6.13
CA LEU A 50 4.33 10.31 5.65
C LEU A 50 5.82 10.06 5.87
N GLN A 51 6.55 9.85 4.78
CA GLN A 51 8.00 9.67 4.80
C GLN A 51 8.68 10.52 3.73
N TYR A 52 9.66 11.33 4.14
CA TYR A 52 10.54 12.10 3.24
C TYR A 52 12.00 11.64 3.31
N GLY A 53 12.31 10.75 4.26
CA GLY A 53 13.64 10.23 4.51
C GLY A 53 14.07 9.19 3.48
N GLN A 54 15.32 8.77 3.60
CA GLN A 54 15.90 7.68 2.82
C GLN A 54 15.55 6.32 3.42
N CYS A 55 15.91 5.25 2.70
CA CYS A 55 15.76 3.89 3.20
C CYS A 55 16.50 3.72 4.54
N GLY A 56 15.82 3.19 5.56
CA GLY A 56 16.35 3.05 6.92
C GLY A 56 16.02 4.20 7.86
N GLU A 57 15.50 5.33 7.36
CA GLU A 57 15.14 6.49 8.19
C GLU A 57 13.68 6.42 8.65
N LYS A 58 13.43 6.72 9.94
CA LYS A 58 12.07 6.70 10.50
C LYS A 58 11.15 7.66 9.73
N GLY A 59 9.95 7.18 9.36
CA GLY A 59 8.86 8.02 8.86
C GLY A 59 8.35 9.01 9.92
N GLN A 60 7.52 9.97 9.51
CA GLN A 60 7.01 11.00 10.39
C GLN A 60 5.78 10.54 11.18
N TYR A 61 4.76 10.04 10.49
CA TYR A 61 3.51 9.54 11.09
C TYR A 61 2.75 8.65 10.10
N ILE A 62 1.92 7.77 10.65
CA ILE A 62 0.90 7.00 9.91
C ILE A 62 -0.41 7.79 9.96
N HIS A 63 -1.15 7.81 8.86
CA HIS A 63 -2.46 8.43 8.76
C HIS A 63 -3.51 7.43 8.30
N PHE A 64 -4.58 7.32 9.08
CA PHE A 64 -5.78 6.57 8.73
C PHE A 64 -6.99 7.50 8.70
N THR A 65 -8.00 7.14 7.94
CA THR A 65 -9.29 7.83 7.96
C THR A 65 -10.33 7.05 8.77
N PRO A 66 -11.34 7.71 9.33
CA PRO A 66 -12.49 7.04 9.92
C PRO A 66 -13.14 6.04 8.94
N ASN A 67 -13.25 6.38 7.66
CA ASN A 67 -13.80 5.46 6.65
C ASN A 67 -12.95 4.19 6.52
N PHE A 68 -11.62 4.29 6.47
CA PHE A 68 -10.75 3.10 6.44
C PHE A 68 -10.99 2.17 7.64
N LEU A 69 -11.14 2.74 8.84
CA LEU A 69 -11.31 1.97 10.07
C LEU A 69 -12.72 1.38 10.23
N LEU A 70 -13.75 2.11 9.80
CA LEU A 70 -15.14 1.78 10.09
C LEU A 70 -15.87 1.07 8.95
N THR A 71 -15.42 1.20 7.70
CA THR A 71 -16.05 0.56 6.53
C THR A 71 -15.47 -0.82 6.22
N ASP A 72 -16.25 -1.68 5.57
CA ASP A 72 -15.75 -2.95 5.05
C ASP A 72 -15.00 -2.73 3.72
N ASN A 73 -13.68 -2.70 3.82
CA ASN A 73 -12.75 -2.52 2.70
C ASN A 73 -11.80 -3.72 2.55
N MET A 74 -12.17 -4.87 3.12
CA MET A 74 -11.39 -6.12 3.11
C MET A 74 -11.02 -6.58 1.70
N SER A 75 -11.87 -6.30 0.71
CA SER A 75 -11.66 -6.69 -0.68
C SER A 75 -10.51 -5.93 -1.37
N ILE A 76 -10.18 -4.74 -0.86
CA ILE A 76 -9.18 -3.81 -1.39
C ILE A 76 -7.88 -3.96 -0.60
N TYR A 77 -7.90 -3.71 0.71
CA TYR A 77 -6.69 -3.66 1.53
C TYR A 77 -6.38 -4.98 2.26
N GLY A 78 -7.33 -5.91 2.32
CA GLY A 78 -7.18 -7.13 3.13
C GLY A 78 -7.31 -6.86 4.64
N PRO A 79 -6.75 -7.76 5.50
CA PRO A 79 -6.88 -7.63 6.94
C PRO A 79 -6.24 -6.32 7.45
N ARG A 80 -6.98 -5.52 8.24
CA ARG A 80 -6.49 -4.23 8.77
C ARG A 80 -5.16 -4.36 9.55
N GLY A 81 -4.95 -5.48 10.24
CA GLY A 81 -3.67 -5.76 10.91
C GLY A 81 -2.48 -5.81 9.94
N LYS A 82 -2.64 -6.40 8.75
CA LYS A 82 -1.61 -6.42 7.70
C LYS A 82 -1.34 -5.02 7.15
N VAL A 83 -2.39 -4.22 6.96
CA VAL A 83 -2.26 -2.81 6.56
C VAL A 83 -1.49 -2.01 7.60
N PHE A 84 -1.84 -2.17 8.88
CA PHE A 84 -1.10 -1.50 9.96
C PHE A 84 0.36 -1.92 9.99
N VAL A 85 0.69 -3.21 9.82
CA VAL A 85 2.08 -3.69 9.77
C VAL A 85 2.83 -3.09 8.58
N HIS A 86 2.19 -2.97 7.42
CA HIS A 86 2.76 -2.33 6.23
C HIS A 86 3.13 -0.87 6.51
N GLU A 87 2.18 -0.08 7.02
CA GLU A 87 2.44 1.32 7.39
C GLU A 87 3.44 1.46 8.55
N TRP A 88 3.38 0.55 9.53
CA TRP A 88 4.33 0.51 10.61
C TRP A 88 5.76 0.27 10.12
N ALA A 89 5.93 -0.53 9.06
CA ALA A 89 7.24 -0.78 8.50
C ALA A 89 7.83 0.47 7.83
N HIS A 90 7.02 1.20 7.05
CA HIS A 90 7.38 2.53 6.55
C HIS A 90 7.75 3.46 7.71
N LEU A 91 6.92 3.53 8.75
CA LEU A 91 7.15 4.43 9.87
C LEU A 91 8.44 4.07 10.61
N ARG A 92 8.64 2.81 10.97
CA ARG A 92 9.72 2.42 11.90
C ARG A 92 11.07 2.29 11.21
N TRP A 93 11.08 1.78 9.99
CA TRP A 93 12.30 1.39 9.29
C TRP A 93 12.52 2.15 7.98
N GLY A 94 11.59 3.01 7.55
CA GLY A 94 11.75 3.78 6.31
C GLY A 94 11.89 2.90 5.07
N VAL A 95 11.31 1.68 5.10
CA VAL A 95 11.28 0.82 3.92
C VAL A 95 10.31 1.38 2.89
N PHE A 96 10.43 0.99 1.63
CA PHE A 96 9.57 1.44 0.54
C PHE A 96 8.74 0.29 0.00
N ASP A 97 7.69 0.63 -0.74
CA ASP A 97 6.91 -0.33 -1.51
C ASP A 97 7.80 -1.11 -2.47
N GLU A 98 7.52 -2.41 -2.59
CA GLU A 98 8.25 -3.34 -3.48
C GLU A 98 7.56 -3.48 -4.85
N TYR A 99 6.68 -2.54 -5.18
CA TYR A 99 6.09 -2.34 -6.49
C TYR A 99 6.36 -0.91 -6.97
N ASN A 100 6.17 -0.67 -8.27
CA ASN A 100 6.38 0.65 -8.84
C ASN A 100 5.25 0.98 -9.81
N VAL A 101 4.50 2.04 -9.52
CA VAL A 101 3.36 2.49 -10.34
C VAL A 101 3.84 3.22 -11.61
N ASP A 102 4.95 3.96 -11.53
CA ASP A 102 5.52 4.70 -12.65
C ASP A 102 6.26 3.79 -13.63
N GLN A 103 6.92 2.75 -13.10
CA GLN A 103 7.66 1.75 -13.86
C GLN A 103 7.25 0.32 -13.47
N PRO A 104 6.05 -0.13 -13.86
CA PRO A 104 5.50 -1.42 -13.46
C PRO A 104 6.15 -2.62 -14.16
N PHE A 105 6.95 -2.40 -15.20
CA PHE A 105 7.59 -3.46 -15.98
C PHE A 105 9.03 -3.14 -16.36
N TYR A 106 9.83 -4.19 -16.51
CA TYR A 106 11.21 -4.12 -16.99
C TYR A 106 11.55 -5.34 -17.88
N ILE A 107 12.67 -5.24 -18.60
CA ILE A 107 13.21 -6.37 -19.39
C ILE A 107 14.22 -7.12 -18.53
N SER A 108 13.98 -8.41 -18.29
CA SER A 108 14.85 -9.28 -17.51
C SER A 108 16.12 -9.66 -18.29
N ARG A 109 17.11 -10.25 -17.59
CA ARG A 109 18.31 -10.82 -18.23
C ARG A 109 18.00 -11.93 -19.24
N LYS A 110 16.82 -12.54 -19.15
CA LYS A 110 16.34 -13.57 -20.11
C LYS A 110 15.63 -12.95 -21.32
N ASN A 111 15.66 -11.62 -21.46
CA ASN A 111 14.98 -10.87 -22.50
C ASN A 111 13.44 -11.06 -22.49
N THR A 112 12.88 -11.30 -21.30
CA THR A 112 11.44 -11.39 -21.05
C THR A 112 10.96 -10.15 -20.32
N ILE A 113 9.73 -9.70 -20.61
CA ILE A 113 9.10 -8.60 -19.86
C ILE A 113 8.63 -9.17 -18.52
N GLU A 114 9.08 -8.58 -17.43
CA GLU A 114 8.70 -8.94 -16.06
C GLU A 114 8.01 -7.75 -15.38
N ALA A 115 7.08 -8.06 -14.49
CA ALA A 115 6.48 -7.07 -13.61
C ALA A 115 7.46 -6.69 -12.48
N THR A 116 7.43 -5.43 -12.07
CA THR A 116 8.13 -4.96 -10.86
C THR A 116 7.38 -5.48 -9.63
N ARG A 117 7.97 -6.47 -8.96
CA ARG A 117 7.39 -7.18 -7.81
C ARG A 117 8.49 -7.79 -6.94
N CYS A 118 8.17 -8.06 -5.68
CA CYS A 118 9.09 -8.67 -4.70
C CYS A 118 9.71 -9.98 -5.21
N SER A 119 8.86 -10.89 -5.69
CA SER A 119 9.25 -12.24 -6.08
C SER A 119 8.70 -12.61 -7.45
N THR A 120 9.54 -13.22 -8.29
CA THR A 120 9.13 -13.75 -9.60
C THR A 120 8.13 -14.89 -9.51
N HIS A 121 7.96 -15.50 -8.32
CA HIS A 121 7.01 -16.58 -8.09
C HIS A 121 5.57 -16.09 -7.86
N ILE A 122 5.39 -14.79 -7.60
CA ILE A 122 4.05 -14.20 -7.47
C ILE A 122 3.36 -14.32 -8.83
N THR A 123 2.19 -14.94 -8.86
CA THR A 123 1.42 -15.16 -10.10
C THR A 123 0.42 -14.05 -10.31
N GLY A 124 0.07 -13.74 -11.56
CA GLY A 124 -0.88 -12.66 -11.85
C GLY A 124 -1.04 -12.42 -13.34
N MET A 125 -1.71 -11.34 -13.68
CA MET A 125 -2.03 -10.96 -15.05
C MET A 125 -1.59 -9.54 -15.35
N ASN A 126 -1.03 -9.34 -16.54
CA ASN A 126 -0.73 -8.01 -17.08
C ASN A 126 -1.94 -7.52 -17.86
N VAL A 127 -2.65 -6.53 -17.32
CA VAL A 127 -3.86 -6.01 -17.94
C VAL A 127 -3.92 -4.49 -17.95
N VAL A 128 -4.71 -3.96 -18.89
CA VAL A 128 -5.19 -2.58 -18.86
C VAL A 128 -6.60 -2.63 -18.26
N PHE A 129 -6.78 -1.97 -17.11
CA PHE A 129 -8.08 -1.83 -16.46
C PHE A 129 -8.91 -0.73 -17.09
N ASN A 130 -10.23 -0.94 -17.10
CA ASN A 130 -11.22 0.09 -17.46
C ASN A 130 -10.89 0.82 -18.77
N GLU A 131 -10.47 0.08 -19.81
CA GLU A 131 -10.37 0.68 -21.14
C GLU A 131 -11.79 0.88 -21.67
N CYS A 132 -12.28 2.12 -21.56
CA CYS A 132 -13.63 2.47 -21.97
C CYS A 132 -13.67 2.89 -23.44
N LYS A 133 -14.52 2.23 -24.23
CA LYS A 133 -14.85 2.61 -25.61
C LYS A 133 -16.36 2.65 -25.78
N GLY A 134 -16.89 3.84 -26.09
CA GLY A 134 -18.31 4.00 -26.39
C GLY A 134 -19.26 3.63 -25.23
N GLY A 135 -18.87 3.91 -23.99
CA GLY A 135 -19.72 3.68 -22.80
C GLY A 135 -19.60 2.30 -22.15
N SER A 136 -18.86 1.36 -22.75
CA SER A 136 -18.50 0.08 -22.12
C SER A 136 -17.02 0.08 -21.75
N CYS A 137 -16.71 -0.34 -20.52
CA CYS A 137 -15.34 -0.46 -20.01
C CYS A 137 -15.01 -1.93 -19.85
N ILE A 138 -13.88 -2.34 -20.43
CA ILE A 138 -13.39 -3.73 -20.35
C ILE A 138 -12.00 -3.78 -19.75
N THR A 139 -11.72 -4.88 -19.07
CA THR A 139 -10.36 -5.27 -18.69
C THR A 139 -9.80 -6.18 -19.76
N ARG A 140 -8.62 -5.86 -20.29
CA ARG A 140 -7.96 -6.66 -21.34
C ARG A 140 -6.49 -6.88 -21.06
N GLN A 141 -5.92 -7.93 -21.64
CA GLN A 141 -4.49 -8.19 -21.56
C GLN A 141 -3.67 -7.06 -22.20
N CYS A 142 -2.48 -6.83 -21.65
CA CYS A 142 -1.54 -5.85 -22.17
C CYS A 142 -0.93 -6.28 -23.49
N ARG A 143 -0.74 -5.30 -24.36
CA ARG A 143 -0.06 -5.45 -25.65
C ARG A 143 1.35 -4.91 -25.53
N ARG A 144 2.27 -5.56 -26.24
CA ARG A 144 3.65 -5.10 -26.35
C ARG A 144 3.70 -3.91 -27.29
N ASP A 145 4.35 -2.83 -26.84
CA ASP A 145 4.68 -1.67 -27.66
C ASP A 145 5.96 -1.96 -28.43
N SER A 146 5.90 -1.86 -29.76
CA SER A 146 7.02 -2.12 -30.65
C SER A 146 8.13 -1.07 -30.58
N LYS A 147 7.83 0.13 -30.08
CA LYS A 147 8.80 1.23 -29.95
C LYS A 147 9.63 1.12 -28.67
N THR A 148 8.97 0.82 -27.55
CA THR A 148 9.65 0.74 -26.23
C THR A 148 10.15 -0.65 -25.92
N GLY A 149 9.58 -1.69 -26.56
CA GLY A 149 9.86 -3.08 -26.27
C GLY A 149 9.18 -3.61 -24.99
N LEU A 150 8.50 -2.74 -24.23
CA LEU A 150 7.72 -3.03 -23.03
C LEU A 150 6.21 -3.11 -23.34
N TYR A 151 5.37 -3.23 -22.32
CA TYR A 151 3.92 -3.11 -22.50
C TYR A 151 3.49 -1.67 -22.75
N GLU A 152 2.31 -1.52 -23.36
CA GLU A 152 1.66 -0.23 -23.61
C GLU A 152 1.38 0.55 -22.31
N ALA A 153 1.19 1.87 -22.45
CA ALA A 153 0.83 2.74 -21.34
C ALA A 153 -0.46 2.27 -20.65
N LYS A 154 -0.55 2.49 -19.33
CA LYS A 154 -1.65 2.04 -18.45
C LYS A 154 -1.75 0.52 -18.25
N CYS A 155 -0.83 -0.26 -18.81
CA CYS A 155 -0.67 -1.65 -18.40
C CYS A 155 -0.23 -1.71 -16.93
N THR A 156 -0.84 -2.61 -16.15
CA THR A 156 -0.43 -2.90 -14.78
C THR A 156 -0.42 -4.41 -14.54
N PHE A 157 0.36 -4.84 -13.55
CA PHE A 157 0.37 -6.23 -13.08
C PHE A 157 -0.60 -6.36 -11.91
N ILE A 158 -1.55 -7.27 -12.03
CA ILE A 158 -2.47 -7.63 -10.94
C ILE A 158 -2.10 -9.03 -10.45
N PRO A 159 -1.62 -9.17 -9.21
CA PRO A 159 -1.41 -10.49 -8.65
C PRO A 159 -2.74 -11.20 -8.38
N ASN A 160 -2.73 -12.52 -8.50
CA ASN A 160 -3.84 -13.36 -8.04
C ASN A 160 -3.99 -13.21 -6.51
N LYS A 161 -5.22 -13.19 -6.00
CA LYS A 161 -5.46 -13.05 -4.55
C LYS A 161 -4.90 -14.21 -3.72
N SER A 162 -4.93 -15.41 -4.28
CA SER A 162 -4.36 -16.62 -3.68
C SER A 162 -2.99 -16.86 -4.29
N GLN A 163 -1.95 -16.85 -3.46
CA GLN A 163 -0.57 -17.12 -3.85
C GLN A 163 -0.04 -18.31 -3.06
N THR A 164 0.87 -19.05 -3.67
CA THR A 164 1.71 -20.04 -2.98
C THR A 164 3.12 -19.50 -2.74
N ALA A 165 3.46 -18.41 -3.41
CA ALA A 165 4.73 -17.72 -3.23
C ALA A 165 4.72 -16.94 -1.93
N ARG A 166 5.81 -17.05 -1.15
CA ARG A 166 6.05 -16.12 -0.04
C ARG A 166 6.31 -14.74 -0.61
N ASP A 167 5.74 -13.75 0.06
CA ASP A 167 5.79 -12.37 -0.37
C ASP A 167 6.10 -11.45 0.81
N SER A 168 6.62 -10.27 0.51
CA SER A 168 6.85 -9.20 1.47
C SER A 168 5.55 -8.48 1.78
N ILE A 169 5.35 -8.08 3.04
CA ILE A 169 4.26 -7.18 3.40
C ILE A 169 4.36 -5.83 2.65
N MET A 170 5.57 -5.47 2.19
CA MET A 170 5.84 -4.26 1.42
C MET A 170 5.51 -4.39 -0.06
N PHE A 171 5.21 -5.59 -0.58
CA PHE A 171 4.70 -5.72 -1.94
C PHE A 171 3.20 -5.46 -1.97
N MET A 172 2.40 -6.34 -1.35
CA MET A 172 0.95 -6.15 -1.26
C MET A 172 0.41 -6.85 -0.01
N GLN A 173 -0.07 -6.04 0.92
CA GLN A 173 -0.62 -6.46 2.21
C GLN A 173 -1.92 -7.28 2.09
N ASN A 174 -2.62 -7.19 0.96
CA ASN A 174 -3.86 -7.90 0.70
C ASN A 174 -3.66 -9.34 0.17
N LEU A 175 -2.42 -9.75 -0.13
CA LEU A 175 -2.14 -11.09 -0.63
C LEU A 175 -2.18 -12.12 0.48
N ASN A 176 -2.78 -13.27 0.15
CA ASN A 176 -2.73 -14.47 0.96
C ASN A 176 -1.64 -15.39 0.38
N SER A 177 -0.55 -15.53 1.13
CA SER A 177 0.64 -16.32 0.84
C SER A 177 0.93 -17.28 1.98
#